data_AF-A0A015L7U6-F1
#
_entry.id   AF-A0A015L7U6-F1
#
_cell.length_a   1.000
_cell.length_b   1.000
_cell.length_c   1.000
_cell.angle_alpha   90.00
_cell.angle_beta   90.00
_cell.angle_gamma   90.00
#
_symmetry.space_group_name_H-M   'P 1'
#
loop_
_entity.id
_entity.type
_entity.pdbx_description
1 polymer ?
#
loop_
_entity_poly.entity_id
_entity_poly.type
_entity_poly.pdbx_seq_one_letter_code
_entity_poly.pdbx_strand_id
1 'polypeptide(L)'
;MEENSITNNIFGFLLVAICWGFTNPFIKQGSKGLENIKRSNWINQTLAEIWFLITRWQYIVPLLLNLSGSIVYYYTLGQADLSLAVPITNSLTFIFTTLAANLVGEEVGYKESWIGMAIVVIGVGLCVNSKVNSN
;
A
#
# COMPACT_ATOMS: atom_id res chain seq x y z
N MET A 1 24.33 -3.57 -18.62
CA MET A 1 23.11 -4.40 -18.72
C MET A 1 22.51 -4.71 -17.35
N GLU A 2 23.33 -4.82 -16.31
CA GLU A 2 22.89 -5.02 -14.91
C GLU A 2 22.19 -3.79 -14.30
N GLU A 3 22.66 -2.58 -14.62
CA GLU A 3 22.08 -1.32 -14.14
C GLU A 3 20.60 -1.14 -14.55
N ASN A 4 20.25 -1.45 -15.81
CA ASN A 4 18.86 -1.40 -16.32
C ASN A 4 17.92 -2.39 -15.60
N SER A 5 18.44 -3.53 -15.12
CA SER A 5 17.63 -4.51 -14.38
C SER A 5 17.30 -3.99 -12.98
N ILE A 6 18.28 -3.36 -12.31
CA ILE A 6 18.11 -2.75 -11.00
C ILE A 6 17.14 -1.57 -11.07
N THR A 7 17.25 -0.70 -12.09
CA THR A 7 16.33 0.45 -12.24
C THR A 7 14.89 0.02 -12.50
N ASN A 8 14.69 -1.00 -13.34
CA ASN A 8 13.36 -1.56 -13.63
C ASN A 8 12.73 -2.21 -12.38
N ASN A 9 13.52 -2.90 -11.55
CA ASN A 9 13.06 -3.48 -10.29
C ASN A 9 12.64 -2.40 -9.28
N ILE A 10 13.45 -1.33 -9.14
CA ILE A 10 13.12 -0.20 -8.26
C ILE A 10 11.84 0.49 -8.72
N PHE A 11 11.66 0.69 -10.02
CA PHE A 11 10.45 1.27 -10.58
C PHE A 11 9.21 0.39 -10.34
N GLY A 12 9.37 -0.94 -10.45
CA GLY A 12 8.32 -1.90 -10.08
C GLY A 12 7.92 -1.80 -8.60
N PHE A 13 8.88 -1.74 -7.69
CA PHE A 13 8.60 -1.58 -6.25
C PHE A 13 7.96 -0.23 -5.93
N LEU A 14 8.39 0.84 -6.59
CA LEU A 14 7.76 2.17 -6.49
C LEU A 14 6.30 2.12 -6.94
N LEU A 15 6.02 1.55 -8.11
CA LEU A 15 4.66 1.43 -8.62
C LEU A 15 3.75 0.61 -7.70
N VAL A 16 4.24 -0.52 -7.19
CA VAL A 16 3.49 -1.34 -6.22
C VAL A 16 3.21 -0.54 -4.95
N ALA A 17 4.22 0.13 -4.42
CA ALA A 17 4.09 0.94 -3.21
C ALA A 17 3.11 2.11 -3.39
N ILE A 18 3.11 2.76 -4.56
CA ILE A 18 2.13 3.79 -4.91
C ILE A 18 0.73 3.18 -4.99
N CYS A 19 0.55 2.09 -5.74
CA CYS A 19 -0.74 1.44 -5.88
C CYS A 19 -1.31 0.99 -4.54
N TRP A 20 -0.54 0.26 -3.73
CA TRP A 20 -0.98 -0.18 -2.41
C TRP A 20 -1.15 0.97 -1.42
N GLY A 21 -0.22 1.91 -1.42
CA GLY A 21 -0.25 3.04 -0.50
C GLY A 21 -1.44 3.96 -0.76
N PHE A 22 -1.70 4.32 -2.00
CA PHE A 22 -2.83 5.18 -2.33
C PHE A 22 -4.17 4.46 -2.21
N THR A 23 -4.26 3.16 -2.49
CA THR A 23 -5.57 2.48 -2.40
C THR A 23 -6.05 2.33 -0.96
N ASN A 24 -5.16 2.13 0.01
CA ASN A 24 -5.53 1.85 1.41
C ASN A 24 -6.43 2.93 2.06
N PRO A 25 -6.10 4.25 2.01
CA PRO A 25 -6.97 5.28 2.59
C PRO A 25 -8.28 5.45 1.81
N PHE A 26 -8.26 5.25 0.49
CA PHE A 26 -9.48 5.34 -0.33
C PHE A 26 -10.42 4.16 -0.06
N ILE A 27 -9.90 2.95 0.15
CA ILE A 27 -10.69 1.80 0.61
C ILE A 27 -11.35 2.16 1.94
N LYS A 28 -10.58 2.65 2.92
CA LYS A 28 -11.09 3.07 4.23
C LYS A 28 -12.19 4.13 4.12
N GLN A 29 -12.00 5.12 3.25
CA GLN A 29 -13.02 6.15 2.99
C GLN A 29 -14.25 5.57 2.31
N GLY A 30 -14.08 4.66 1.35
CA GLY A 30 -15.15 3.92 0.68
C GLY A 30 -15.95 3.05 1.64
N SER A 31 -15.33 2.52 2.70
CA SER A 31 -16.02 1.73 3.73
C SER A 31 -16.88 2.57 4.69
N LYS A 32 -16.80 3.91 4.65
CA LYS A 32 -17.57 4.78 5.55
C LYS A 32 -19.07 4.56 5.36
N GLY A 33 -19.78 4.34 6.47
CA GLY A 33 -21.21 4.07 6.50
C GLY A 33 -21.58 2.58 6.51
N LEU A 34 -20.61 1.67 6.40
CA LEU A 34 -20.82 0.24 6.62
C LEU A 34 -21.37 -0.05 8.03
N GLU A 35 -20.87 0.68 9.04
CA GLU A 35 -21.27 0.58 10.45
C GLU A 35 -22.76 0.89 10.73
N ASN A 36 -23.44 1.57 9.79
CA ASN A 36 -24.86 1.89 9.91
C ASN A 36 -25.77 0.74 9.48
N ILE A 37 -25.23 -0.30 8.84
CA ILE A 37 -25.98 -1.49 8.46
C ILE A 37 -26.07 -2.36 9.71
N LYS A 38 -27.29 -2.59 10.22
CA LYS A 38 -27.53 -3.56 11.32
C LYS A 38 -28.69 -4.48 10.96
N ARG A 39 -28.44 -5.78 10.99
CA ARG A 39 -29.38 -6.87 10.75
C ARG A 39 -29.33 -7.84 11.93
N SER A 40 -30.45 -8.51 12.18
CA SER A 40 -30.59 -9.46 13.30
C SER A 40 -29.76 -10.74 13.14
N ASN A 41 -29.52 -11.16 11.89
CA ASN A 41 -28.83 -12.41 11.58
C ASN A 41 -27.45 -12.10 10.99
N TRP A 42 -26.42 -12.80 11.48
CA TRP A 42 -25.04 -12.61 11.04
C TRP A 42 -24.85 -12.82 9.53
N ILE A 43 -25.51 -13.81 8.93
CA ILE A 43 -25.45 -14.07 7.48
C ILE A 43 -26.01 -12.89 6.68
N ASN A 44 -27.18 -12.38 7.08
CA ASN A 44 -27.83 -11.26 6.41
C ASN A 44 -27.09 -9.94 6.64
N GLN A 45 -26.41 -9.80 7.78
CA GLN A 45 -25.51 -8.69 8.07
C GLN A 45 -24.33 -8.70 7.09
N THR A 46 -23.60 -9.81 6.99
CA THR A 46 -22.44 -9.93 6.11
C THR A 46 -22.83 -9.79 4.64
N LEU A 47 -23.95 -10.37 4.20
CA LEU A 47 -24.44 -10.17 2.83
C LEU A 47 -24.80 -8.70 2.55
N ALA A 48 -25.44 -8.01 3.49
CA ALA A 48 -25.78 -6.59 3.33
C ALA A 48 -24.53 -5.69 3.32
N GLU A 49 -23.55 -5.99 4.17
CA GLU A 49 -22.25 -5.31 4.19
C GLU A 49 -21.49 -5.53 2.88
N ILE A 50 -21.36 -6.77 2.42
CA ILE A 50 -20.73 -7.09 1.14
C ILE A 50 -21.47 -6.39 0.00
N TRP A 51 -22.80 -6.45 -0.04
CA TRP A 51 -23.60 -5.79 -1.06
C TRP A 51 -23.38 -4.27 -1.10
N PHE A 52 -23.30 -3.64 0.07
CA PHE A 52 -23.01 -2.21 0.19
C PHE A 52 -21.62 -1.87 -0.35
N LEU A 53 -20.61 -2.67 -0.01
CA LEU A 53 -19.23 -2.45 -0.45
C LEU A 53 -19.08 -2.64 -1.96
N ILE A 54 -19.68 -3.68 -2.55
CA ILE A 54 -19.59 -3.95 -4.00
C ILE A 54 -20.37 -2.94 -4.84
N THR A 55 -21.44 -2.34 -4.28
CA THR A 55 -22.22 -1.31 -4.98
C THR A 55 -21.49 0.04 -4.98
N ARG A 56 -20.50 0.22 -4.11
CA ARG A 56 -19.77 1.48 -3.96
C ARG A 56 -18.51 1.50 -4.83
N TRP A 57 -18.56 2.28 -5.91
CA TRP A 57 -17.42 2.49 -6.82
C TRP A 57 -16.17 3.04 -6.12
N GLN A 58 -16.34 3.88 -5.10
CA GLN A 58 -15.25 4.42 -4.27
C GLN A 58 -14.51 3.36 -3.45
N TYR A 59 -15.10 2.17 -3.28
CA TYR A 59 -14.47 1.02 -2.62
C TYR A 59 -13.91 0.03 -3.66
N ILE A 60 -14.69 -0.29 -4.69
CA ILE A 60 -14.31 -1.30 -5.70
C ILE A 60 -13.14 -0.84 -6.55
N VAL A 61 -13.09 0.42 -6.98
CA VAL A 61 -11.99 0.91 -7.83
C VAL A 61 -10.65 0.82 -7.08
N PRO A 62 -10.52 1.33 -5.84
CA PRO A 62 -9.32 1.14 -5.05
C PRO A 62 -8.99 -0.33 -4.76
N LEU A 63 -10.00 -1.18 -4.48
CA LEU A 63 -9.79 -2.60 -4.22
C LEU A 63 -9.20 -3.33 -5.42
N LEU A 64 -9.73 -3.07 -6.63
CA LEU A 64 -9.22 -3.67 -7.85
C LEU A 64 -7.80 -3.20 -8.18
N LEU A 65 -7.51 -1.91 -7.97
CA LEU A 65 -6.16 -1.37 -8.10
C LEU A 65 -5.19 -2.03 -7.11
N ASN A 66 -5.62 -2.24 -5.86
CA ASN A 66 -4.82 -2.91 -4.85
C ASN A 66 -4.48 -4.36 -5.25
N LEU A 67 -5.48 -5.12 -5.73
CA LEU A 67 -5.28 -6.47 -6.25
C LEU A 67 -4.35 -6.50 -7.47
N SER A 68 -4.47 -5.50 -8.36
CA SER A 68 -3.59 -5.39 -9.53
C SER A 68 -2.12 -5.14 -9.13
N GLY A 69 -1.90 -4.41 -8.03
CA GLY A 69 -0.57 -4.20 -7.46
C GLY A 69 0.13 -5.50 -7.10
N SER A 70 -0.62 -6.52 -6.64
CA SER A 70 -0.07 -7.86 -6.34
C SER A 70 0.48 -8.58 -7.57
N ILE A 71 -0.10 -8.33 -8.76
CA ILE A 71 0.40 -8.90 -10.03
C ILE A 71 1.75 -8.27 -10.36
N VAL A 72 1.84 -6.93 -10.32
CA VAL A 72 3.09 -6.20 -10.56
C VAL A 72 4.16 -6.58 -9.54
N TYR A 73 3.77 -6.74 -8.27
CA TYR A 73 4.65 -7.19 -7.20
C TYR A 73 5.20 -8.60 -7.46
N TYR A 74 4.34 -9.54 -7.87
CA TYR A 74 4.75 -10.90 -8.20
C TYR A 74 5.76 -10.94 -9.36
N TYR A 75 5.53 -10.17 -10.43
CA TYR A 75 6.47 -10.05 -11.54
C TYR A 75 7.82 -9.43 -11.12
N THR A 76 7.78 -8.42 -10.25
CA THR A 76 8.99 -7.73 -9.77
C THR A 76 9.79 -8.60 -8.77
N LEU A 77 9.10 -9.43 -7.98
CA LEU A 77 9.72 -10.35 -7.02
C LEU A 77 10.59 -11.43 -7.68
N GLY A 78 10.27 -11.84 -8.90
CA GLY A 78 11.03 -12.87 -9.63
C GLY A 78 12.44 -12.43 -10.05
N GLN A 79 12.77 -11.14 -9.93
CA GLN A 79 13.98 -10.53 -10.48
C GLN A 79 14.88 -9.85 -9.42
N ALA A 80 14.49 -9.85 -8.14
CA ALA A 80 15.16 -9.08 -7.09
C ALA A 80 15.33 -9.89 -5.79
N ASP A 81 16.36 -9.57 -5.00
CA ASP A 81 16.59 -10.16 -3.69
C ASP A 81 15.40 -9.89 -2.73
N LEU A 82 14.62 -10.94 -2.46
CA LEU A 82 13.43 -10.93 -1.61
C LEU A 82 13.66 -10.25 -0.25
N SER A 83 14.86 -10.40 0.30
CA SER A 83 15.22 -9.86 1.62
C SER A 83 15.33 -8.33 1.65
N LEU A 84 15.47 -7.66 0.50
CA LEU A 84 15.52 -6.20 0.39
C LEU A 84 14.23 -5.64 -0.21
N ALA A 85 13.67 -6.32 -1.20
CA ALA A 85 12.44 -5.93 -1.88
C ALA A 85 11.27 -5.72 -0.91
N VAL A 86 11.09 -6.66 0.04
CA VAL A 86 9.99 -6.65 1.00
C VAL A 86 10.05 -5.44 1.95
N PRO A 87 11.14 -5.19 2.70
CA PRO A 87 11.22 -4.04 3.60
C PRO A 87 11.15 -2.71 2.84
N ILE A 88 11.73 -2.60 1.65
CA ILE A 88 11.65 -1.37 0.82
C ILE A 88 10.20 -1.10 0.40
N THR A 89 9.52 -2.09 -0.17
CA THR A 89 8.14 -1.93 -0.68
C THR A 89 7.17 -1.61 0.46
N ASN A 90 7.28 -2.30 1.60
CA ASN A 90 6.43 -2.04 2.76
C ASN A 90 6.64 -0.64 3.34
N SER A 91 7.90 -0.22 3.46
CA SER A 91 8.28 1.11 3.92
C SER A 91 7.70 2.21 3.03
N LEU A 92 7.85 2.04 1.72
CA LEU A 92 7.39 2.98 0.71
C LEU A 92 5.86 3.01 0.61
N THR A 93 5.21 1.86 0.77
CA THR A 93 3.75 1.73 0.88
C THR A 93 3.22 2.53 2.06
N PHE A 94 3.91 2.49 3.20
CA PHE A 94 3.55 3.28 4.38
C PHE A 94 3.64 4.79 4.08
N ILE A 95 4.71 5.23 3.39
CA ILE A 95 4.87 6.62 2.92
C ILE A 95 3.70 7.08 2.07
N PHE A 96 3.38 6.31 1.03
CA PHE A 96 2.29 6.66 0.14
C PHE A 96 0.92 6.56 0.82
N THR A 97 0.73 5.63 1.77
CA THR A 97 -0.49 5.55 2.58
C THR A 97 -0.69 6.81 3.41
N THR A 98 0.35 7.30 4.07
CA THR A 98 0.29 8.52 4.86
C THR A 98 0.02 9.76 4.00
N LEU A 99 0.67 9.87 2.83
CA LEU A 99 0.43 10.95 1.88
C LEU A 99 -1.01 10.92 1.35
N ALA A 100 -1.50 9.74 0.95
CA ALA A 100 -2.86 9.58 0.44
C ALA A 100 -3.91 9.85 1.52
N ALA A 101 -3.67 9.45 2.77
CA ALA A 101 -4.56 9.78 3.90
C ALA A 101 -4.66 11.29 4.12
N ASN A 102 -3.55 12.01 4.03
CA ASN A 102 -3.52 13.48 4.10
C ASN A 102 -4.27 14.12 2.91
N LEU A 103 -4.05 13.63 1.68
CA LEU A 103 -4.75 14.12 0.49
C LEU A 103 -6.27 13.88 0.54
N VAL A 104 -6.70 12.78 1.15
CA VAL A 104 -8.11 12.44 1.39
C VAL A 104 -8.73 13.30 2.51
N GLY A 105 -7.91 14.06 3.24
CA GLY A 105 -8.35 14.93 4.33
C GLY A 105 -8.58 14.18 5.65
N GLU A 106 -7.98 13.01 5.84
CA GLU A 106 -7.92 12.40 7.17
C GLU A 106 -6.90 13.15 8.03
N GLU A 107 -7.24 13.42 9.29
CA GLU A 107 -6.28 13.96 10.27
C GLU A 107 -5.21 12.90 10.55
N VAL A 108 -4.14 12.95 9.78
CA VAL A 108 -2.95 12.16 10.04
C VAL A 108 -2.30 12.74 11.29
N GLY A 109 -2.28 11.95 12.37
CA GLY A 109 -1.68 12.33 13.67
C GLY A 109 -0.33 13.01 13.48
N TYR A 110 -0.28 14.29 13.83
CA TYR A 110 0.83 15.18 13.51
C TYR A 110 2.00 15.01 14.47
N LYS A 111 3.20 14.94 13.88
CA LYS A 111 4.57 14.74 14.43
C LYS A 111 5.04 13.29 14.53
N GLU A 112 4.33 12.36 15.16
CA GLU A 112 4.83 10.99 15.30
C GLU A 112 4.86 10.23 13.96
N SER A 113 3.86 10.38 13.08
CA SER A 113 3.85 9.72 11.78
C SER A 113 4.99 10.20 10.86
N TRP A 114 5.33 11.48 10.91
CA TRP A 114 6.46 12.04 10.15
C TRP A 114 7.82 11.57 10.68
N ILE A 115 7.96 11.41 12.00
CA ILE A 115 9.17 10.82 12.60
C ILE A 115 9.31 9.35 12.20
N GLY A 116 8.21 8.58 12.27
CA GLY A 116 8.17 7.20 11.81
C GLY A 116 8.56 7.09 10.33
N MET A 117 8.04 8.00 9.49
CA MET A 117 8.41 8.09 8.07
C MET A 117 9.90 8.29 7.86
N ALA A 118 10.52 9.23 8.58
CA ALA A 118 11.94 9.53 8.47
C ALA A 118 12.80 8.32 8.88
N ILE A 119 12.45 7.64 9.98
CA ILE A 119 13.15 6.44 10.45
C ILE A 119 13.06 5.30 9.41
N VAL A 120 11.87 5.12 8.83
CA VAL A 120 11.63 4.11 7.78
C VAL A 120 12.49 4.38 6.54
N VAL A 121 12.55 5.63 6.08
CA VAL A 121 13.41 6.03 4.94
C VAL A 121 14.89 5.81 5.26
N ILE A 122 15.34 6.16 6.47
CA ILE A 122 16.72 5.94 6.90
C ILE A 122 17.05 4.44 6.92
N GLY A 123 16.17 3.61 7.49
CA GLY A 123 16.34 2.15 7.54
C GLY A 123 16.45 1.53 6.14
N VAL A 124 15.58 1.96 5.22
CA VAL A 124 15.65 1.54 3.81
C VAL A 124 16.96 1.98 3.16
N GLY A 125 17.38 3.23 3.36
CA GLY A 125 18.65 3.74 2.84
C GLY A 125 19.85 2.93 3.33
N LEU A 126 19.85 2.51 4.60
CA LEU A 126 20.87 1.64 5.17
C LEU A 126 20.84 0.23 4.54
N CYS A 127 19.67 -0.35 4.33
CA CYS A 127 19.53 -1.65 3.66
C CYS A 127 20.09 -1.62 2.23
N VAL A 128 19.80 -0.55 1.48
CA VAL A 128 20.33 -0.35 0.12
C VAL A 128 21.84 -0.14 0.14
N ASN A 129 22.34 0.74 1.00
CA ASN A 129 23.77 1.05 1.10
C ASN A 129 24.60 -0.18 1.49
N SER A 130 24.08 -1.01 2.41
CA SER A 130 24.72 -2.28 2.80
C SER A 130 24.91 -3.22 1.61
N LYS A 131 23.91 -3.34 0.74
CA LYS A 131 23.98 -4.20 -0.45
C LYS A 131 24.90 -3.65 -1.52
N VAL A 132 24.89 -2.33 -1.74
CA VAL A 132 25.82 -1.67 -2.69
C VAL A 132 27.27 -1.87 -2.24
N ASN A 133 27.55 -1.83 -0.94
CA ASN A 133 28.89 -2.06 -0.40
C ASN A 133 29.28 -3.55 -0.28
N SER A 134 28.34 -4.49 -0.43
CA SER A 134 28.61 -5.93 -0.38
C SER A 134 28.79 -6.59 -1.75
N ASN A 135 28.64 -5.83 -2.84
CA ASN A 135 28.96 -6.22 -4.22
C ASN A 135 30.27 -5.56 -4.64
#